data_AF-A0A962CHW0-F1
#
_entry.id   AF-A0A962CHW0-F1
#
_cell.length_a   1.000
_cell.length_b   1.000
_cell.length_c   1.000
_cell.angle_alpha   90.00
_cell.angle_beta   90.00
_cell.angle_gamma   90.00
#
_symmetry.space_group_name_H-M   'P 1'
#
loop_
_entity.id
_entity.type
_entity.pdbx_description
1 polymer ?
#
loop_
_entity_poly.entity_id
_entity_poly.type
_entity_poly.pdbx_seq_one_letter_code
_entity_poly.pdbx_strand_id
1 'polypeptide(L)'
;MSGKGVGPNDIDAQLMCTKAIKAATKNPSAAVIPHSANQAQSSGFYFVWNRGDGLRLQNDFGALNDAEVTCAVQGDPMRITLLKIDGQRLIDNPPSKKL
;
A
#
# COMPACT_ATOMS: atom_id res chain seq x y z
N MET A 1 13.10 23.31 23.46
CA MET A 1 12.87 21.85 23.42
C MET A 1 12.32 21.51 22.05
N SER A 2 13.19 21.22 21.09
CA SER A 2 12.77 20.89 19.72
C SER A 2 12.25 19.46 19.70
N GLY A 3 10.94 19.29 19.57
CA GLY A 3 10.34 17.98 19.32
C GLY A 3 10.92 17.42 18.03
N LYS A 4 11.75 16.38 18.13
CA LYS A 4 12.13 15.57 16.97
C LYS A 4 10.84 14.93 16.45
N GLY A 5 10.25 15.54 15.43
CA GLY A 5 9.18 14.91 14.67
C GLY A 5 9.71 13.56 14.21
N VAL A 6 9.08 12.48 14.68
CA VAL A 6 9.36 11.14 14.17
C VAL A 6 9.01 11.21 12.69
N GLY A 7 10.02 11.16 11.83
CA GLY A 7 9.80 11.09 10.39
C GLY A 7 8.91 9.89 10.06
N PRO A 8 8.27 9.88 8.88
CA PRO A 8 7.43 8.76 8.50
C PRO A 8 8.23 7.46 8.63
N ASN A 9 7.66 6.46 9.28
CA ASN A 9 8.28 5.15 9.45
C ASN A 9 7.54 4.11 8.60
N ASP A 10 8.20 2.97 8.37
CA ASP A 10 7.67 1.88 7.55
C ASP A 10 6.29 1.40 8.02
N ILE A 11 6.04 1.41 9.34
CA ILE A 11 4.79 0.94 9.94
C ILE A 11 3.63 1.87 9.54
N ASP A 12 3.83 3.18 9.63
CA ASP A 12 2.83 4.17 9.25
C ASP A 12 2.51 4.07 7.74
N ALA A 13 3.54 3.91 6.91
CA ALA A 13 3.39 3.78 5.47
C ALA A 13 2.66 2.49 5.09
N GLN A 14 2.99 1.39 5.75
CA GLN A 14 2.31 0.12 5.56
C GLN A 14 0.85 0.17 6.04
N LEU A 15 0.57 0.88 7.13
CA LEU A 15 -0.80 1.09 7.60
C LEU A 15 -1.61 1.90 6.59
N MET A 16 -1.02 2.92 5.97
CA MET A 16 -1.67 3.66 4.88
C MET A 16 -2.01 2.74 3.71
N CYS A 17 -1.05 1.91 3.26
CA CYS A 17 -1.30 0.94 2.20
C CYS A 17 -2.40 -0.06 2.59
N THR A 18 -2.36 -0.61 3.80
CA THR A 18 -3.38 -1.55 4.30
C THR A 18 -4.77 -0.92 4.30
N LYS A 19 -4.90 0.33 4.75
CA LYS A 19 -6.16 1.07 4.73
C LYS A 19 -6.67 1.30 3.30
N ALA A 20 -5.78 1.66 2.38
CA ALA A 20 -6.15 1.91 0.99
C ALA A 20 -6.55 0.64 0.25
N ILE A 21 -5.83 -0.47 0.46
CA ILE A 21 -6.22 -1.80 -0.06
C ILE A 21 -7.61 -2.16 0.46
N LYS A 22 -7.83 -2.05 1.78
CA LYS A 22 -9.15 -2.32 2.37
C LYS A 22 -10.25 -1.45 1.77
N ALA A 23 -10.01 -0.14 1.61
CA ALA A 23 -10.96 0.78 0.99
C ALA A 23 -11.27 0.45 -0.48
N ALA A 24 -10.32 -0.16 -1.20
CA ALA A 24 -10.50 -0.60 -2.57
C ALA A 24 -11.19 -1.96 -2.71
N THR A 25 -11.32 -2.73 -1.63
CA THR A 25 -11.89 -4.08 -1.66
C THR A 25 -13.39 -4.08 -1.38
N LYS A 26 -14.12 -5.03 -1.99
CA LYS A 26 -15.57 -5.18 -1.79
C LYS A 26 -15.96 -5.56 -0.36
N ASN A 27 -15.09 -6.29 0.33
CA ASN A 27 -15.32 -6.74 1.70
C ASN A 27 -14.07 -6.53 2.56
N PRO A 28 -13.92 -5.32 3.13
CA PRO A 28 -12.73 -4.94 3.88
C PRO A 28 -12.47 -5.78 5.14
N SER A 29 -13.52 -6.39 5.73
CA SER A 29 -13.41 -7.20 6.93
C SER A 29 -12.93 -8.63 6.65
N ALA A 30 -13.16 -9.14 5.44
CA ALA A 30 -12.65 -10.44 5.00
C ALA A 30 -11.24 -10.37 4.39
N ALA A 31 -10.75 -9.17 4.04
CA ALA A 31 -9.44 -9.00 3.43
C ALA A 31 -8.30 -9.40 4.39
N VAL A 32 -7.42 -10.29 3.91
CA VAL A 32 -6.20 -10.69 4.60
C VAL A 32 -5.03 -9.98 3.94
N ILE A 33 -4.35 -9.11 4.69
CA ILE A 33 -3.23 -8.31 4.19
C ILE A 33 -2.04 -8.55 5.15
N PRO A 34 -1.14 -9.48 4.85
CA PRO A 34 0.01 -9.79 5.70
C PRO A 34 1.03 -8.64 5.66
N HIS A 35 2.01 -8.72 6.56
CA HIS A 35 3.11 -7.76 6.53
C HIS A 35 3.96 -7.94 5.25
N SER A 36 4.20 -6.86 4.52
CA SER A 36 5.22 -6.75 3.48
C SER A 36 6.35 -5.87 4.00
N ALA A 37 7.60 -6.29 3.79
CA ALA A 37 8.75 -5.43 3.99
C ALA A 37 8.75 -4.26 3.00
N ASN A 38 9.34 -3.13 3.41
CA ASN A 38 9.59 -2.01 2.52
C ASN A 38 10.73 -2.35 1.54
N GLN A 39 10.51 -2.10 0.26
CA GLN A 39 11.46 -2.36 -0.83
C GLN A 39 11.98 -1.07 -1.49
N ALA A 40 11.62 0.12 -0.96
CA ALA A 40 12.08 1.38 -1.53
C ALA A 40 13.60 1.57 -1.36
N GLN A 41 14.25 2.11 -2.40
CA GLN A 41 15.69 2.45 -2.39
C GLN A 41 15.97 3.93 -2.12
N SER A 42 14.94 4.78 -2.07
CA SER A 42 15.03 6.24 -1.94
C SER A 42 14.01 6.79 -0.94
N SER A 43 13.83 8.11 -0.90
CA SER A 43 12.81 8.77 -0.07
C SER A 43 11.40 8.30 -0.44
N GLY A 44 10.84 7.39 0.35
CA GLY A 44 9.51 6.83 0.16
C GLY A 44 9.44 5.39 0.66
N PHE A 45 8.28 4.78 0.47
CA PHE A 45 8.00 3.41 0.88
C PHE A 45 7.35 2.67 -0.28
N TYR A 46 7.74 1.42 -0.47
CA TYR A 46 7.26 0.59 -1.56
C TYR A 46 7.00 -0.81 -1.03
N PHE A 47 5.74 -1.25 -1.09
CA PHE A 47 5.30 -2.53 -0.57
C PHE A 47 4.71 -3.35 -1.71
N VAL A 48 5.08 -4.63 -1.76
CA VAL A 48 4.64 -5.55 -2.80
C VAL A 48 4.17 -6.83 -2.14
N TRP A 49 2.97 -7.25 -2.51
CA TRP A 49 2.43 -8.57 -2.23
C TRP A 49 2.23 -9.26 -3.57
N ASN A 50 3.06 -10.26 -3.86
CA ASN A 50 2.89 -11.12 -5.01
C ASN A 50 1.85 -12.20 -4.70
N ARG A 51 1.37 -12.88 -5.75
CA ARG A 51 0.57 -14.10 -5.56
C ARG A 51 1.39 -15.14 -4.78
N GLY A 52 0.78 -15.72 -3.74
CA GLY A 52 1.44 -16.63 -2.82
C GLY A 52 1.99 -15.97 -1.55
N ASP A 53 2.08 -14.64 -1.47
CA ASP A 53 2.55 -13.94 -0.26
C ASP A 53 1.48 -13.93 0.87
N GLY A 54 0.33 -14.58 0.64
CA GLY A 54 -0.75 -14.73 1.60
C GLY A 54 -1.75 -13.57 1.63
N LEU A 55 -1.58 -12.54 0.79
CA LEU A 55 -2.58 -11.50 0.60
C LEU A 55 -3.79 -12.08 -0.13
N ARG A 56 -4.97 -11.98 0.49
CA ARG A 56 -6.23 -12.51 -0.06
C ARG A 56 -7.33 -11.47 -0.03
N LEU A 57 -7.96 -11.26 -1.19
CA LEU A 57 -9.06 -10.32 -1.38
C LEU A 57 -10.30 -11.06 -1.89
N GLN A 58 -11.48 -10.57 -1.52
CA GLN A 58 -12.73 -11.15 -2.01
C GLN A 58 -13.00 -10.69 -3.45
N ASN A 59 -13.22 -11.63 -4.36
CA ASN A 59 -13.60 -11.36 -5.74
C ASN A 59 -15.11 -11.07 -5.90
N ASP A 60 -15.54 -10.86 -7.14
CA ASP A 60 -16.92 -10.56 -7.50
C ASP A 60 -17.93 -11.68 -7.18
N PHE A 61 -17.44 -12.91 -7.02
CA PHE A 61 -18.24 -14.08 -6.69
C PHE A 61 -18.25 -14.38 -5.19
N GLY A 62 -17.64 -13.52 -4.37
CA GLY A 62 -17.57 -13.71 -2.93
C GLY A 62 -16.46 -14.67 -2.45
N ALA A 63 -15.58 -15.14 -3.33
CA ALA A 63 -14.48 -16.01 -2.96
C ALA A 63 -13.23 -15.20 -2.55
N LEU A 64 -12.54 -15.61 -1.47
CA LEU A 64 -11.24 -15.08 -1.09
C LEU A 64 -10.14 -15.73 -1.94
N ASN A 65 -9.54 -14.95 -2.83
CA ASN A 65 -8.46 -15.42 -3.70
C ASN A 65 -7.15 -14.68 -3.39
N ASP A 66 -6.04 -15.33 -3.71
CA ASP A 66 -4.74 -14.67 -3.75
C ASP A 66 -4.77 -13.53 -4.76
N ALA A 67 -4.25 -12.37 -4.35
CA ALA A 67 -4.16 -11.19 -5.19
C ALA A 67 -2.73 -10.65 -5.22
N GLU A 68 -2.39 -10.00 -6.33
CA GLU A 68 -1.18 -9.19 -6.42
C GLU A 68 -1.50 -7.75 -6.02
N VAL A 69 -0.69 -7.15 -5.16
CA VAL A 69 -0.83 -5.74 -4.78
C VAL A 69 0.51 -5.04 -4.79
N THR A 70 0.53 -3.82 -5.34
CA THR A 70 1.65 -2.89 -5.22
C THR A 70 1.15 -1.59 -4.61
N CYS A 71 1.85 -1.09 -3.59
CA CYS A 71 1.55 0.20 -2.97
C CYS A 71 2.83 1.03 -2.78
N ALA A 72 2.79 2.28 -3.21
CA ALA A 72 3.87 3.25 -3.00
C ALA A 72 3.38 4.45 -2.20
N VAL A 73 4.22 4.90 -1.26
CA VAL A 73 3.96 6.04 -0.38
C VAL A 73 5.13 7.01 -0.50
N GLN A 74 4.85 8.27 -0.84
CA GLN A 74 5.82 9.36 -0.71
C GLN A 74 5.97 9.70 0.77
N GLY A 75 7.20 9.93 1.25
CA GLY A 75 7.45 10.22 2.67
C GLY A 75 7.13 11.66 3.09
N ASP A 76 7.29 12.66 2.21
CA ASP A 76 7.05 14.08 2.56
C ASP A 76 6.42 14.88 1.39
N PRO A 77 5.18 15.36 1.52
CA PRO A 77 4.22 14.98 2.55
C PRO A 77 3.85 13.50 2.41
N MET A 78 3.47 12.86 3.52
CA MET A 78 3.11 11.46 3.52
C MET A 78 1.82 11.20 2.74
N ARG A 79 1.92 10.56 1.56
CA ARG A 79 0.77 10.27 0.69
C ARG A 79 0.97 9.05 -0.17
N ILE A 80 -0.11 8.32 -0.47
CA ILE A 80 -0.09 7.21 -1.43
C ILE A 80 0.05 7.79 -2.84
N THR A 81 1.08 7.36 -3.54
CA THR A 81 1.38 7.77 -4.92
C THR A 81 1.04 6.67 -5.93
N LEU A 82 0.95 5.42 -5.48
CA LEU A 82 0.55 4.27 -6.29
C LEU A 82 -0.26 3.29 -5.45
N LEU A 83 -1.39 2.84 -5.99
CA LEU A 83 -2.06 1.62 -5.56
C LEU A 83 -2.46 0.82 -6.80
N LYS A 84 -1.98 -0.41 -6.89
CA LYS A 84 -2.31 -1.37 -7.94
C LYS A 84 -2.76 -2.68 -7.31
N ILE A 85 -3.87 -3.25 -7.78
CA ILE A 85 -4.42 -4.54 -7.34
C ILE A 85 -4.68 -5.38 -8.59
N ASP A 86 -4.11 -6.59 -8.67
CA ASP A 86 -4.25 -7.55 -9.78
C ASP A 86 -4.11 -6.91 -11.17
N GLY A 87 -3.05 -6.13 -11.40
CA GLY A 87 -2.87 -5.44 -12.69
C GLY A 87 -3.54 -4.06 -12.76
N GLN A 88 -4.65 -3.85 -12.04
CA GLN A 88 -5.45 -2.64 -12.13
C GLN A 88 -4.89 -1.50 -11.27
N ARG A 89 -4.63 -0.35 -11.89
CA ARG A 89 -4.17 0.87 -11.21
C ARG A 89 -5.37 1.64 -10.65
N LEU A 90 -5.41 1.82 -9.34
CA LEU A 90 -6.50 2.49 -8.62
C LEU A 90 -6.13 3.90 -8.15
N ILE A 91 -4.85 4.10 -7.79
CA ILE A 91 -4.27 5.40 -7.47
C ILE A 91 -3.01 5.56 -8.30
N ASP A 92 -2.90 6.71 -8.97
CA ASP A 92 -1.73 7.09 -9.74
C ASP A 92 -1.46 8.59 -9.60
N ASN A 93 -0.73 8.93 -8.55
CA ASN A 93 -0.33 10.29 -8.22
C ASN A 93 1.20 10.34 -8.15
N PRO A 94 1.90 10.33 -9.30
CA PRO A 94 3.35 10.34 -9.30
C PRO A 94 3.87 11.57 -8.53
N PRO A 95 4.98 11.44 -7.79
CA PRO A 95 5.58 12.58 -7.11
C PRO A 95 5.84 13.68 -8.14
N SER A 96 5.33 14.88 -7.84
CA SER A 96 5.51 16.06 -8.68
C SER A 96 7.01 16.27 -8.89
N LYS A 97 7.52 16.15 -10.13
CA LYS A 97 8.88 16.54 -10.45
C LYS A 97 9.03 18.01 -10.05
N LYS A 98 9.84 18.29 -9.01
CA LYS A 98 10.30 19.67 -8.78
C LYS A 98 11.19 20.01 -9.99
N LEU A 99 10.71 20.95 -10.80
CA LEU A 99 11.50 21.65 -11.82
C LEU A 99 12.56 22.51 -11.14
#